data_AF-A0A9Q3V2W2-F1
#
_entry.id   AF-A0A9Q3V2W2-F1
#
_cell.length_a   1.000
_cell.length_b   1.000
_cell.length_c   1.000
_cell.angle_alpha   90.00
_cell.angle_beta   90.00
_cell.angle_gamma   90.00
#
_symmetry.space_group_name_H-M   'P 1'
#
loop_
_entity.id
_entity.type
_entity.pdbx_description
1 polymer ?
#
loop_
_entity_poly.entity_id
_entity_poly.type
_entity_poly.pdbx_seq_one_letter_code
_entity_poly.pdbx_strand_id
1 'polypeptide(L)'
;MDFEPEADKTFLDEADQALTHFFKLKNEDRNSISDLVYKNCTDFLEAVDFDEADEPLRQIKDPNEIWNFIEPTEIYISRRDRRDHDIYIQIACECDCEQGHGLQLVFRQGKQLTRISSQDGHLTEADAYDIPDEKDELLSKFK
;
A
#
# COMPACT_ATOMS: atom_id res chain seq x y z
N MET A 1 16.08 5.55 -5.65
CA MET A 1 17.53 5.32 -5.88
C MET A 1 17.71 3.82 -5.88
N ASP A 2 18.41 3.27 -6.87
CA ASP A 2 18.61 1.81 -6.95
C ASP A 2 19.46 1.32 -5.77
N PHE A 3 19.23 0.09 -5.32
CA PHE A 3 19.99 -0.54 -4.25
C PHE A 3 21.47 -0.67 -4.65
N GLU A 4 22.37 -0.10 -3.84
CA GLU A 4 23.82 -0.23 -3.99
C GLU A 4 24.39 -1.18 -2.91
N PRO A 5 24.69 -2.46 -3.26
CA PRO A 5 25.06 -3.48 -2.27
C PRO A 5 26.31 -3.13 -1.43
N GLU A 6 27.24 -2.38 -2.00
CA GLU A 6 28.46 -1.96 -1.30
C GLU A 6 28.22 -0.83 -0.31
N ALA A 7 27.18 -0.01 -0.53
CA ALA A 7 26.82 1.12 0.30
C ALA A 7 25.83 0.74 1.41
N ASP A 8 24.97 -0.26 1.16
CA ASP A 8 23.94 -0.71 2.09
C ASP A 8 24.05 -2.22 2.35
N LYS A 9 24.95 -2.56 3.27
CA LYS A 9 25.31 -3.95 3.59
C LYS A 9 24.24 -4.68 4.42
N THR A 10 23.29 -3.95 5.02
CA THR A 10 22.26 -4.53 5.88
C THR A 10 20.91 -4.69 5.16
N PHE A 11 20.75 -4.10 3.98
CA PHE A 11 19.51 -4.18 3.20
C PHE A 11 18.97 -5.59 3.05
N LEU A 12 19.81 -6.54 2.62
CA LEU A 12 19.36 -7.91 2.37
C LEU A 12 18.85 -8.59 3.66
N ASP A 13 19.57 -8.44 4.76
CA ASP A 13 19.18 -9.01 6.05
C ASP A 13 17.87 -8.38 6.58
N GLU A 14 17.72 -7.07 6.44
CA GLU A 14 16.52 -6.35 6.89
C GLU A 14 15.32 -6.60 5.95
N ALA A 15 15.56 -6.75 4.65
CA ALA A 15 14.57 -7.14 3.65
C ALA A 15 14.04 -8.55 3.90
N ASP A 16 14.93 -9.52 4.18
CA ASP A 16 14.55 -10.88 4.53
C ASP A 16 13.73 -10.93 5.83
N GLN A 17 14.10 -10.10 6.82
CA GLN A 17 13.31 -9.96 8.05
C GLN A 17 11.93 -9.36 7.76
N ALA A 18 11.85 -8.30 6.95
CA ALA A 18 10.59 -7.69 6.57
C ALA A 18 9.68 -8.66 5.81
N LEU A 19 10.22 -9.41 4.85
CA LEU A 19 9.50 -10.46 4.13
C LEU A 19 9.00 -11.56 5.08
N THR A 20 9.83 -11.95 6.04
CA THR A 20 9.45 -12.94 7.05
C THR A 20 8.27 -12.46 7.91
N HIS A 21 8.19 -11.16 8.23
CA HIS A 21 7.01 -10.61 8.90
C HIS A 21 5.80 -10.56 7.96
N PHE A 22 6.00 -10.11 6.73
CA PHE A 22 4.93 -9.98 5.74
C PHE A 22 4.26 -11.32 5.44
N PHE A 23 5.05 -12.38 5.23
CA PHE A 23 4.51 -13.73 5.00
C PHE A 23 3.83 -14.36 6.22
N LYS A 24 3.94 -13.77 7.40
CA LYS A 24 3.17 -14.19 8.59
C LYS A 24 1.78 -13.55 8.66
N LEU A 25 1.52 -12.51 7.87
CA LEU A 25 0.20 -11.90 7.77
C LEU A 25 -0.80 -12.92 7.21
N LYS A 26 -2.04 -12.81 7.67
CA LYS A 26 -3.12 -13.74 7.38
C LYS A 26 -4.29 -13.04 6.72
N ASN A 27 -5.29 -13.82 6.35
CA ASN A 27 -6.54 -13.29 5.82
C ASN A 27 -7.23 -12.35 6.82
N GLU A 28 -7.07 -12.55 8.13
CA GLU A 28 -7.60 -11.61 9.12
C GLU A 28 -6.92 -10.23 9.03
N ASP A 29 -5.61 -10.18 8.78
CA ASP A 29 -4.87 -8.93 8.60
C ASP A 29 -5.32 -8.23 7.31
N ARG A 30 -5.49 -8.99 6.22
CA ARG A 30 -6.08 -8.49 4.96
C ARG A 30 -7.48 -7.91 5.19
N ASN A 31 -8.35 -8.65 5.87
CA ASN A 31 -9.72 -8.21 6.12
C ASN A 31 -9.78 -6.99 7.05
N SER A 32 -8.78 -6.82 7.93
CA SER A 32 -8.71 -5.67 8.83
C SER A 32 -8.45 -4.34 8.11
N ILE A 33 -7.93 -4.38 6.88
CA ILE A 33 -7.68 -3.19 6.06
C ILE A 33 -8.70 -3.01 4.92
N SER A 34 -9.70 -3.89 4.79
CA SER A 34 -10.72 -3.83 3.73
C SER A 34 -11.43 -2.47 3.66
N ASP A 35 -11.75 -1.87 4.81
CA ASP A 35 -12.41 -0.56 4.87
C ASP A 35 -11.55 0.56 4.25
N LEU A 36 -10.22 0.51 4.46
CA LEU A 36 -9.30 1.49 3.89
C LEU A 36 -9.23 1.36 2.37
N VAL A 37 -9.20 0.12 1.89
CA VAL A 37 -9.14 -0.22 0.47
C VAL A 37 -10.44 0.16 -0.24
N TYR A 38 -11.57 -0.21 0.35
CA TYR A 38 -12.89 0.17 -0.13
C TYR A 38 -13.07 1.69 -0.17
N LYS A 39 -12.63 2.39 0.87
CA LYS A 39 -12.65 3.86 0.91
C LYS A 39 -11.81 4.46 -0.21
N ASN A 40 -10.58 3.99 -0.42
CA ASN A 40 -9.71 4.50 -1.48
C ASN A 40 -10.35 4.33 -2.88
N CYS A 41 -10.95 3.17 -3.14
CA CYS A 41 -11.71 2.91 -4.37
C CYS A 41 -12.94 3.82 -4.50
N THR A 42 -13.74 3.96 -3.44
CA THR A 42 -14.97 4.77 -3.46
C THR A 42 -14.66 6.25 -3.64
N ASP A 43 -13.62 6.77 -2.96
CA ASP A 43 -13.16 8.15 -3.11
C ASP A 43 -12.80 8.45 -4.58
N PHE A 44 -12.21 7.49 -5.29
CA PHE A 44 -11.93 7.62 -6.73
C PHE A 44 -13.22 7.62 -7.56
N LEU A 45 -14.12 6.65 -7.34
CA LEU A 45 -15.38 6.51 -8.07
C LEU A 45 -16.34 7.70 -7.88
N GLU A 46 -16.22 8.43 -6.77
CA GLU A 46 -16.95 9.68 -6.50
C GLU A 46 -16.32 10.90 -7.19
N ALA A 47 -15.03 10.85 -7.51
CA ALA A 47 -14.30 11.94 -8.15
C ALA A 47 -14.39 11.92 -9.69
N VAL A 48 -14.79 10.79 -10.27
CA VAL A 48 -14.92 10.58 -11.72
C VAL A 48 -16.39 10.48 -12.15
N ASP A 49 -16.63 10.69 -13.44
CA ASP A 49 -17.96 10.46 -14.02
C ASP A 49 -18.31 8.97 -13.98
N PHE A 50 -19.61 8.66 -13.90
CA PHE A 50 -20.10 7.29 -13.84
C PHE A 50 -19.75 6.50 -15.11
N ASP A 51 -19.12 5.34 -14.93
CA ASP A 51 -18.97 4.30 -15.95
C ASP A 51 -19.85 3.07 -15.60
N GLU A 52 -20.51 2.48 -16.60
CA GLU A 52 -21.27 1.25 -16.44
C GLU A 52 -20.37 0.08 -15.98
N ALA A 53 -19.07 0.12 -16.30
CA ALA A 53 -18.08 -0.84 -15.82
C ALA A 53 -17.92 -0.82 -14.29
N ASP A 54 -18.23 0.30 -13.63
CA ASP A 54 -18.08 0.47 -12.17
C ASP A 54 -19.29 -0.04 -11.37
N GLU A 55 -20.39 -0.41 -12.04
CA GLU A 55 -21.64 -0.81 -11.39
C GLU A 55 -21.43 -1.94 -10.34
N PRO A 56 -20.62 -2.99 -10.57
CA PRO A 56 -20.35 -4.01 -9.57
C PRO A 56 -19.65 -3.45 -8.31
N LEU A 57 -18.75 -2.48 -8.47
CA LEU A 57 -18.04 -1.83 -7.35
C LEU A 57 -18.98 -0.97 -6.52
N ARG A 58 -19.90 -0.24 -7.18
CA ARG A 58 -20.91 0.60 -6.51
C ARG A 58 -21.96 -0.21 -5.75
N GLN A 59 -22.07 -1.51 -6.03
CA GLN A 59 -23.02 -2.42 -5.38
C GLN A 59 -22.43 -3.23 -4.22
N ILE A 60 -21.14 -3.05 -3.90
CA ILE A 60 -20.49 -3.69 -2.75
C ILE A 60 -21.26 -3.35 -1.47
N LYS A 61 -21.58 -4.37 -0.66
CA LYS A 61 -22.28 -4.20 0.62
C LYS A 61 -21.42 -4.55 1.82
N ASP A 62 -20.47 -5.45 1.62
CA ASP A 62 -19.45 -5.81 2.60
C ASP A 62 -18.10 -5.31 2.05
N PRO A 63 -17.40 -4.39 2.74
CA PRO A 63 -16.09 -3.91 2.33
C PRO A 63 -15.08 -5.02 2.03
N ASN A 64 -15.22 -6.23 2.60
CA ASN A 64 -14.36 -7.36 2.26
C ASN A 64 -14.54 -7.86 0.81
N GLU A 65 -15.64 -7.54 0.13
CA GLU A 65 -15.87 -7.89 -1.27
C GLU A 65 -14.95 -7.12 -2.22
N ILE A 66 -14.36 -5.99 -1.78
CA ILE A 66 -13.44 -5.17 -2.60
C ILE A 66 -12.25 -5.97 -3.13
N TRP A 67 -11.85 -6.98 -2.37
CA TRP A 67 -10.75 -7.88 -2.69
C TRP A 67 -10.97 -8.74 -3.93
N ASN A 68 -12.20 -8.85 -4.42
CA ASN A 68 -12.51 -9.52 -5.69
C ASN A 68 -12.15 -8.67 -6.92
N PHE A 69 -11.85 -7.38 -6.71
CA PHE A 69 -11.56 -6.38 -7.75
C PHE A 69 -10.12 -5.89 -7.72
N ILE A 70 -9.27 -6.54 -6.92
CA ILE A 70 -7.88 -6.16 -6.69
C ILE A 70 -6.99 -7.36 -7.00
N GLU A 71 -6.11 -7.18 -7.97
CA GLU A 71 -5.16 -8.18 -8.40
C GLU A 71 -3.73 -7.71 -8.12
N PRO A 72 -3.00 -8.32 -7.16
CA PRO A 72 -1.59 -8.01 -6.94
C PRO A 72 -0.76 -8.40 -8.17
N THR A 73 0.07 -7.48 -8.65
CA THR A 73 0.92 -7.70 -9.82
C THR A 73 2.39 -7.84 -9.44
N GLU A 74 2.89 -6.93 -8.61
CA GLU A 74 4.32 -6.84 -8.30
C GLU A 74 4.57 -6.52 -6.82
N ILE A 75 5.73 -6.96 -6.33
CA ILE A 75 6.20 -6.65 -4.97
C ILE A 75 7.53 -5.93 -5.09
N TYR A 76 7.59 -4.75 -4.49
CA TYR A 76 8.79 -3.93 -4.38
C TYR A 76 9.25 -3.87 -2.93
N ILE A 77 10.54 -4.05 -2.72
CA ILE A 77 11.17 -3.88 -1.40
C ILE A 77 12.15 -2.74 -1.53
N SER A 78 11.94 -1.69 -0.75
CA SER A 78 12.75 -0.48 -0.82
C SER A 78 13.12 -0.01 0.57
N ARG A 79 14.32 0.57 0.69
CA ARG A 79 14.66 1.37 1.85
C ARG A 79 14.17 2.79 1.62
N ARG A 80 13.49 3.38 2.61
CA ARG A 80 13.12 4.79 2.55
C ARG A 80 14.37 5.65 2.45
N ASP A 81 14.42 6.52 1.46
CA ASP A 81 15.61 7.33 1.15
C ASP A 81 15.82 8.49 2.14
N ARG A 82 14.77 8.87 2.87
CA ARG A 82 14.76 9.93 3.87
C ARG A 82 14.17 9.44 5.19
N ARG A 83 14.44 10.20 6.26
CA ARG A 83 13.82 10.05 7.59
C ARG A 83 14.21 8.75 8.29
N ASP A 84 13.28 7.81 8.46
CA ASP A 84 13.50 6.60 9.27
C ASP A 84 14.50 5.61 8.66
N HIS A 85 14.72 5.68 7.35
CA HIS A 85 15.56 4.75 6.59
C HIS A 85 15.20 3.27 6.80
N ASP A 86 13.95 2.98 7.10
CA ASP A 86 13.44 1.61 7.29
C ASP A 86 13.17 0.91 5.95
N ILE A 87 12.96 -0.40 6.03
CA ILE A 87 12.50 -1.23 4.90
C ILE A 87 10.98 -1.15 4.76
N TYR A 88 10.53 -0.94 3.53
CA TYR A 88 9.12 -0.92 3.14
C TYR A 88 8.88 -1.97 2.05
N ILE A 89 7.76 -2.69 2.18
CA ILE A 89 7.25 -3.63 1.19
C ILE A 89 6.04 -2.97 0.53
N GLN A 90 6.14 -2.67 -0.75
CA GLN A 90 5.05 -2.15 -1.56
C GLN A 90 4.49 -3.28 -2.42
N ILE A 91 3.19 -3.49 -2.35
CA ILE A 91 2.44 -4.37 -3.24
C ILE A 91 1.75 -3.47 -4.26
N ALA A 92 2.18 -3.56 -5.52
CA ALA A 92 1.47 -2.97 -6.64
C ALA A 92 0.32 -3.91 -7.03
N CYS A 93 -0.85 -3.34 -7.24
CA CYS A 93 -2.05 -4.05 -7.63
C CYS A 93 -2.69 -3.36 -8.84
N GLU A 94 -3.21 -4.15 -9.76
CA GLU A 94 -4.27 -3.71 -10.66
C GLU A 94 -5.58 -3.65 -9.87
N CYS A 95 -6.42 -2.68 -10.20
CA CYS A 95 -7.65 -2.39 -9.49
C CYS A 95 -8.71 -1.95 -10.50
N ASP A 96 -9.85 -2.65 -10.50
CA ASP A 96 -10.96 -2.30 -11.40
C ASP A 96 -11.54 -0.91 -11.09
N CYS A 97 -11.33 -0.41 -9.86
CA CYS A 97 -11.76 0.92 -9.46
C CYS A 97 -11.01 2.03 -10.19
N GLU A 98 -9.74 1.82 -10.52
CA GLU A 98 -8.87 2.81 -11.15
C GLU A 98 -8.08 2.13 -12.27
N GLN A 99 -8.77 1.84 -13.38
CA GLN A 99 -8.27 1.07 -14.52
C GLN A 99 -6.97 1.65 -15.13
N GLY A 100 -6.60 2.90 -14.82
CA GLY A 100 -5.43 3.59 -15.36
C GLY A 100 -4.22 3.73 -14.43
N HIS A 101 -4.38 3.68 -13.11
CA HIS A 101 -3.29 4.00 -12.16
C HIS A 101 -3.07 2.95 -11.06
N GLY A 102 -3.93 1.93 -10.98
CA GLY A 102 -3.79 0.82 -10.05
C GLY A 102 -3.80 1.24 -8.58
N LEU A 103 -3.65 0.27 -7.69
CA LEU A 103 -3.59 0.46 -6.25
C LEU A 103 -2.18 0.08 -5.76
N GLN A 104 -1.68 0.77 -4.73
CA GLN A 104 -0.54 0.28 -3.95
C GLN A 104 -0.89 0.13 -2.48
N LEU A 105 -0.35 -0.94 -1.88
CA LEU A 105 -0.38 -1.19 -0.44
C LEU A 105 1.06 -1.20 0.08
N VAL A 106 1.39 -0.32 1.02
CA VAL A 106 2.75 -0.21 1.54
C VAL A 106 2.80 -0.62 3.01
N PHE A 107 3.69 -1.55 3.32
CA PHE A 107 3.91 -2.11 4.65
C PHE A 107 5.31 -1.77 5.15
N ARG A 108 5.40 -1.06 6.28
CA ARG A 108 6.68 -0.83 6.96
C ARG A 108 7.14 -2.09 7.69
N GLN A 109 8.39 -2.49 7.46
CA GLN A 109 9.03 -3.71 8.00
C GLN A 109 8.22 -5.00 7.79
N GLY A 110 7.29 -5.02 6.82
CA GLY A 110 6.34 -6.12 6.59
C GLY A 110 5.35 -6.38 7.73
N LYS A 111 5.17 -5.45 8.66
CA LYS A 111 4.33 -5.67 9.87
C LYS A 111 2.97 -5.01 9.80
N GLN A 112 2.91 -3.78 9.29
CA GLN A 112 1.71 -2.95 9.35
C GLN A 112 1.61 -2.11 8.09
N LEU A 113 0.39 -1.97 7.57
CA LEU A 113 0.06 -1.06 6.48
C LEU A 113 0.31 0.38 6.94
N THR A 114 1.20 1.08 6.24
CA THR A 114 1.55 2.48 6.52
C THR A 114 1.13 3.42 5.40
N ARG A 115 0.70 2.89 4.25
CA ARG A 115 0.10 3.69 3.18
C ARG A 115 -0.78 2.85 2.27
N ILE A 116 -1.84 3.48 1.77
CA ILE A 116 -2.68 2.99 0.68
C ILE A 116 -3.02 4.17 -0.24
N SER A 117 -2.74 4.03 -1.54
CA SER A 117 -3.01 5.08 -2.53
C SER A 117 -2.93 4.51 -3.95
N SER A 118 -3.15 5.35 -4.97
CA SER A 118 -2.75 5.03 -6.35
C SER A 118 -1.23 4.89 -6.46
N GLN A 119 -0.73 4.22 -7.51
CA GLN A 119 0.70 3.98 -7.71
C GLN A 119 1.43 5.27 -8.15
N ASP A 120 2.00 6.01 -7.19
CA ASP A 120 2.63 7.34 -7.41
C ASP A 120 4.14 7.36 -7.12
N GLY A 121 4.71 6.23 -6.70
CA GLY A 121 6.13 6.08 -6.39
C GLY A 121 6.54 6.54 -4.98
N HIS A 122 5.60 6.95 -4.13
CA HIS A 122 5.88 7.36 -2.76
C HIS A 122 5.53 6.28 -1.74
N LEU A 123 6.44 6.01 -0.79
CA LEU A 123 6.27 4.97 0.23
C LEU A 123 5.35 5.37 1.40
N THR A 124 5.23 6.67 1.68
CA THR A 124 4.46 7.22 2.81
C THR A 124 3.74 8.50 2.40
N GLU A 125 2.58 8.80 2.98
CA GLU A 125 1.86 10.08 2.71
C GLU A 125 2.73 11.27 3.11
N ALA A 126 3.52 11.08 4.16
CA ALA A 126 4.53 12.00 4.62
C ALA A 126 5.52 12.42 3.51
N ASP A 127 5.90 11.48 2.64
CA ASP A 127 6.80 11.74 1.52
C ASP A 127 6.08 12.32 0.29
N ALA A 128 4.84 11.91 0.01
CA ALA A 128 4.07 12.45 -1.12
C ALA A 128 3.68 13.93 -0.92
N TYR A 129 3.31 14.31 0.30
CA TYR A 129 2.79 15.65 0.59
C TYR A 129 3.75 16.52 1.42
N ASP A 130 4.98 16.06 1.64
CA ASP A 130 6.00 16.74 2.45
C ASP A 130 5.46 17.17 3.84
N ILE A 131 4.68 16.29 4.48
CA ILE A 131 4.18 16.48 5.84
C ILE A 131 5.04 15.70 6.85
N PRO A 132 5.12 16.13 8.13
CA PRO A 132 5.80 15.37 9.19
C PRO A 132 5.22 13.96 9.37
N ASP A 133 6.05 12.99 9.76
CA ASP A 133 5.64 11.59 9.96
C ASP A 133 4.53 11.46 11.03
N GLU A 134 4.48 12.35 12.01
CA GLU A 134 3.44 12.36 13.05
C GLU A 134 2.07 12.82 12.52
N LYS A 135 2.03 13.44 11.35
CA LYS A 135 0.78 13.85 10.68
C LYS A 135 0.32 12.86 9.61
N ASP A 136 1.15 11.89 9.27
CA ASP A 136 0.76 10.77 8.41
C ASP A 136 -0.07 9.78 9.25
N GLU A 137 -1.34 9.64 8.92
CA GLU A 137 -2.31 8.92 9.75
C GLU A 137 -1.93 7.45 9.98
N LEU A 138 -1.45 6.76 8.95
CA LEU A 138 -1.15 5.34 9.04
C LEU A 138 0.27 5.12 9.55
N LEU A 139 1.23 5.92 9.07
CA LEU A 139 2.62 5.83 9.48
C LEU A 139 2.82 6.18 10.96
N SER A 140 2.16 7.23 11.47
CA SER A 140 2.27 7.65 12.88
C SER A 140 1.76 6.60 13.87
N LYS A 141 0.93 5.66 13.42
CA LYS A 141 0.38 4.56 14.23
C LYS A 141 1.29 3.32 14.26
N PHE A 142 2.42 3.33 13.52
CA PHE A 142 3.35 2.21 13.48
C PHE A 142 3.98 1.93 14.85
N LYS A 143 4.13 0.65 15.21
CA LYS A 143 4.67 0.19 16.50
C LYS A 143 5.66 -0.95 16.36
#